data_AF-A0A4Q0I811-F1
#
_entry.id   AF-A0A4Q0I811-F1
#
_cell.length_a   1.000
_cell.length_b   1.000
_cell.length_c   1.000
_cell.angle_alpha   90.00
_cell.angle_beta   90.00
_cell.angle_gamma   90.00
#
_symmetry.space_group_name_H-M   'P 1'
#
loop_
_entity.id
_entity.type
_entity.pdbx_description
1 polymer ?
#
loop_
_entity_poly.entity_id
_entity_poly.type
_entity_poly.pdbx_seq_one_letter_code
_entity_poly.pdbx_strand_id
1 'polypeptide(L)'
;MKKIGVFFSCLMIFCTLIVFNFTGEFSFAAQDNSLAASDIKVFLNGLELKFDVAPYIKNGRTMVPFRAIFEALGVDISWNGENRTIMATNDTTQIYIEIGKAFAYVNGYKVNLDAEAEILGGRTFVPLRFVSENTGADVSWDGSRRAVHISYVDQVRDLGEISYFRELEFTVDRWESKADGKILTVHGRVNLDDKMLMLEMYDSSRRYSSAIAQITGKDGGMNIYEADIYLTSSFNPKTILVKTLSDSNKPIKISQYDL
;
A
#
# COMPACT_ATOMS: atom_id res chain seq x y z
N MET A 1 23.16 -83.94 50.85
CA MET A 1 21.89 -83.33 50.38
C MET A 1 21.09 -82.82 51.58
N LYS A 2 21.14 -81.50 51.85
CA LYS A 2 20.07 -80.62 52.39
C LYS A 2 20.71 -79.34 52.92
N LYS A 3 20.04 -78.23 52.63
CA LYS A 3 20.52 -76.85 52.65
C LYS A 3 20.60 -76.27 54.07
N ILE A 4 21.70 -75.55 54.33
CA ILE A 4 21.93 -74.53 55.38
C ILE A 4 22.43 -73.33 54.57
N GLY A 5 22.09 -72.06 54.78
CA GLY A 5 21.33 -71.37 55.80
C GLY A 5 21.17 -69.92 55.31
N VAL A 6 20.20 -69.24 55.91
CA VAL A 6 19.69 -67.91 55.55
C VAL A 6 20.44 -66.84 56.35
N PHE A 7 20.78 -65.72 55.69
CA PHE A 7 20.91 -64.33 56.20
C PHE A 7 22.14 -63.84 57.00
N PHE A 8 22.27 -62.49 56.92
CA PHE A 8 23.10 -61.50 57.62
C PHE A 8 24.53 -61.29 57.06
N SER A 9 24.84 -60.17 56.39
CA SER A 9 24.94 -58.76 56.84
C SER A 9 26.40 -58.37 57.14
N CYS A 10 26.72 -57.12 56.82
CA CYS A 10 27.91 -56.35 57.19
C CYS A 10 29.22 -56.56 56.39
N LEU A 11 29.52 -55.52 55.58
CA LEU A 11 30.68 -54.64 55.79
C LEU A 11 32.08 -55.24 55.59
N MET A 12 32.69 -55.02 54.42
CA MET A 12 34.07 -54.49 54.32
C MET A 12 34.47 -54.16 52.85
N ILE A 13 34.70 -52.87 52.60
CA ILE A 13 35.91 -52.32 51.95
C ILE A 13 36.24 -52.77 50.51
N PHE A 14 35.88 -51.92 49.55
CA PHE A 14 36.67 -51.61 48.34
C PHE A 14 36.08 -50.30 47.75
N CYS A 15 36.45 -49.10 48.20
CA CYS A 15 37.72 -48.42 47.97
C CYS A 15 38.18 -48.46 46.50
N THR A 16 37.52 -47.66 45.64
CA THR A 16 38.17 -46.80 44.62
C THR A 16 37.11 -46.01 43.84
N LEU A 17 36.96 -44.74 44.20
CA LEU A 17 36.90 -43.56 43.32
C LEU A 17 36.26 -43.73 41.93
N ILE A 18 34.97 -43.44 41.81
CA ILE A 18 34.41 -42.82 40.60
C ILE A 18 33.56 -41.63 41.05
N VAL A 19 34.25 -40.55 41.42
CA VAL A 19 33.67 -39.21 41.44
C VAL A 19 33.75 -38.72 40.00
N PHE A 20 32.80 -39.14 39.16
CA PHE A 20 32.64 -38.52 37.84
C PHE A 20 31.87 -37.22 38.06
N ASN A 21 32.61 -36.13 38.19
CA ASN A 21 32.11 -34.77 38.10
C ASN A 21 31.40 -34.64 36.75
N PHE A 22 30.08 -34.77 36.73
CA PHE A 22 29.27 -34.33 35.60
C PHE A 22 28.81 -32.90 35.89
N THR A 23 29.76 -31.97 35.87
CA THR A 23 29.44 -30.55 35.70
C THR A 23 28.98 -30.39 34.25
N GLY A 24 27.70 -30.67 34.01
CA GLY A 24 27.07 -30.34 32.75
C GLY A 24 27.07 -28.82 32.60
N GLU A 25 28.00 -28.30 31.81
CA GLU A 25 27.93 -26.94 31.29
C GLU A 25 26.74 -26.88 30.34
N PHE A 26 25.59 -26.44 30.85
CA PHE A 26 24.49 -25.99 30.01
C PHE A 26 24.94 -24.67 29.37
N SER A 27 25.59 -24.77 28.21
CA SER A 27 25.69 -23.63 27.31
C SER A 27 24.29 -23.32 26.81
N PHE A 28 23.67 -22.29 27.39
CA PHE A 28 22.62 -21.55 26.71
C PHE A 28 23.29 -20.89 25.51
N ALA A 29 23.20 -21.52 24.33
CA ALA A 29 23.36 -20.78 23.09
C ALA A 29 22.33 -19.66 23.14
N ALA A 30 22.78 -18.42 23.28
CA ALA A 30 21.94 -17.26 23.05
C ALA A 30 21.35 -17.45 21.65
N GLN A 31 20.04 -17.67 21.58
CA GLN A 31 19.34 -17.68 20.32
C GLN A 31 19.41 -16.24 19.82
N ASP A 32 20.42 -15.96 19.00
CA ASP A 32 20.55 -14.72 18.30
C ASP A 32 19.32 -14.62 17.39
N ASN A 33 18.31 -13.92 17.89
CA ASN A 33 17.15 -13.51 17.14
C ASN A 33 17.60 -12.38 16.20
N SER A 34 18.61 -12.65 15.39
CA SER A 34 18.98 -11.80 14.28
C SER A 34 17.72 -11.71 13.42
N LEU A 35 17.16 -10.50 13.35
CA LEU A 35 16.13 -10.17 12.38
C LEU A 35 16.80 -10.38 11.03
N ALA A 36 16.67 -11.58 10.46
CA ALA A 36 17.19 -11.88 9.14
C ALA A 36 16.68 -10.77 8.23
N ALA A 37 17.63 -10.00 7.66
CA ALA A 37 17.29 -8.94 6.72
C ALA A 37 16.42 -9.58 5.65
N SER A 38 15.15 -9.18 5.65
CA SER A 38 14.22 -9.76 4.71
C SER A 38 14.68 -9.33 3.32
N ASP A 39 14.95 -10.31 2.46
CA ASP A 39 15.32 -10.20 1.05
C ASP A 39 14.18 -9.65 0.16
N ILE A 40 13.17 -9.03 0.77
CA ILE A 40 12.03 -8.47 0.06
C ILE A 40 12.49 -7.26 -0.74
N LYS A 41 12.34 -7.37 -2.06
CA LYS A 41 12.59 -6.27 -3.00
C LYS A 41 11.28 -5.55 -3.29
N VAL A 42 11.36 -4.23 -3.50
CA VAL A 42 10.21 -3.43 -3.92
C VAL A 42 10.58 -2.72 -5.20
N PHE A 43 9.72 -2.81 -6.21
CA PHE A 43 9.89 -2.15 -7.50
C PHE A 43 8.75 -1.14 -7.68
N LEU A 44 9.07 0.09 -8.04
CA LEU A 44 8.12 1.12 -8.46
C LEU A 44 8.30 1.36 -9.95
N ASN A 45 7.26 1.14 -10.75
CA ASN A 45 7.30 1.30 -12.21
C ASN A 45 8.50 0.57 -12.86
N GLY A 46 8.83 -0.62 -12.33
CA GLY A 46 9.96 -1.45 -12.78
C GLY A 46 11.32 -1.09 -12.17
N LEU A 47 11.44 0.03 -11.45
CA LEU A 47 12.68 0.47 -10.80
C LEU A 47 12.75 -0.02 -9.35
N GLU A 48 13.85 -0.65 -8.95
CA GLU A 48 14.03 -1.13 -7.57
C GLU A 48 14.20 0.04 -6.59
N LEU A 49 13.32 0.11 -5.59
CA LEU A 49 13.46 1.02 -4.46
C LEU A 49 14.46 0.45 -3.45
N LYS A 50 15.40 1.29 -3.02
CA LYS A 50 16.38 0.94 -1.98
C LYS A 50 15.92 1.48 -0.64
N PHE A 51 16.06 0.65 0.39
CA PHE A 51 15.69 0.98 1.75
C PHE A 51 16.90 0.83 2.67
N ASP A 52 17.02 1.74 3.63
CA ASP A 52 17.99 1.65 4.73
C ASP A 52 17.54 0.66 5.82
N VAL A 53 16.22 0.49 5.99
CA VAL A 53 15.61 -0.58 6.77
C VAL A 53 14.72 -1.39 5.84
N ALA A 54 15.08 -2.66 5.62
CA ALA A 54 14.40 -3.52 4.65
C ALA A 54 12.92 -3.76 5.04
N PRO A 55 12.02 -3.90 4.04
CA PRO A 55 10.69 -4.46 4.26
C PRO A 55 10.79 -5.82 4.95
N TYR A 56 9.74 -6.24 5.67
CA TYR A 56 9.70 -7.53 6.36
C TYR A 56 8.30 -8.12 6.41
N ILE A 57 8.18 -9.38 6.82
CA ILE A 57 6.88 -10.02 7.07
C ILE A 57 6.66 -10.13 8.57
N LYS A 58 5.51 -9.66 9.05
CA LYS A 58 5.05 -9.81 10.43
C LYS A 58 3.64 -10.37 10.43
N ASN A 59 3.41 -11.49 11.12
CA ASN A 59 2.11 -12.14 11.22
C ASN A 59 1.41 -12.35 9.86
N GLY A 60 2.17 -12.72 8.82
CA GLY A 60 1.63 -12.92 7.48
C GLY A 60 1.23 -11.63 6.75
N ARG A 61 1.77 -10.47 7.14
CA ARG A 61 1.62 -9.19 6.45
C ARG A 61 2.99 -8.65 6.06
N THR A 62 3.13 -8.25 4.80
CA THR A 62 4.32 -7.53 4.33
C THR A 62 4.24 -6.09 4.83
N MET A 63 5.24 -5.72 5.63
CA MET A 63 5.44 -4.38 6.18
C MET A 63 6.48 -3.66 5.35
N VAL A 64 6.16 -2.45 4.90
CA VAL A 64 7.03 -1.66 4.02
C VAL A 64 7.33 -0.28 4.61
N PRO A 65 8.54 0.28 4.37
CA PRO A 65 8.87 1.64 4.81
C PRO A 65 7.96 2.68 4.16
N PHE A 66 7.16 3.36 4.98
CA PHE A 66 6.16 4.32 4.52
C PHE A 66 6.78 5.45 3.69
N ARG A 67 7.81 6.12 4.26
CA ARG A 67 8.39 7.34 3.66
C ARG A 67 8.92 7.10 2.25
N ALA A 68 9.77 6.08 2.08
CA ALA A 68 10.44 5.80 0.82
C ALA A 68 9.46 5.49 -0.32
N ILE A 69 8.35 4.79 -0.02
CA ILE A 69 7.33 4.50 -1.04
C ILE A 69 6.52 5.75 -1.37
N PHE A 70 6.02 6.47 -0.37
CA PHE A 70 5.14 7.61 -0.60
C PHE A 70 5.87 8.83 -1.22
N GLU A 71 7.12 9.10 -0.83
CA GLU A 71 7.94 10.12 -1.50
C GLU A 71 8.19 9.77 -2.96
N ALA A 72 8.44 8.49 -3.27
CA ALA A 72 8.60 8.02 -4.66
C ALA A 72 7.31 8.13 -5.48
N LEU A 73 6.14 8.22 -4.83
CA LEU A 73 4.83 8.47 -5.45
C LEU A 73 4.48 9.98 -5.51
N GLY A 74 5.44 10.86 -5.24
CA GLY A 74 5.22 12.32 -5.27
C GLY A 74 4.36 12.83 -4.12
N VAL A 75 4.43 12.19 -2.94
CA VAL A 75 3.73 12.62 -1.73
C VAL A 75 4.73 13.25 -0.75
N ASP A 76 4.44 14.47 -0.32
CA ASP A 76 5.24 15.16 0.70
C ASP A 76 4.92 14.62 2.09
N ILE A 77 5.94 14.41 2.92
CA ILE A 77 5.79 13.73 4.23
C ILE A 77 6.37 14.55 5.38
N SER A 78 5.48 14.93 6.30
CA SER A 78 5.80 15.56 7.58
C SER A 78 5.65 14.56 8.73
N TRP A 79 6.56 14.65 9.70
CA TRP A 79 6.56 13.85 10.92
C TRP A 79 6.48 14.77 12.14
N ASN A 80 5.56 14.47 13.06
CA ASN A 80 5.50 15.09 14.37
C ASN A 80 5.95 14.07 15.42
N GLY A 81 7.15 14.28 15.98
CA GLY A 81 7.73 13.37 16.97
C GLY A 81 7.06 13.41 18.34
N GLU A 82 6.49 14.55 18.74
CA GLU A 82 5.81 14.71 20.02
C GLU A 82 4.52 13.90 20.07
N ASN A 83 3.71 14.02 19.02
CA ASN A 83 2.44 13.30 18.90
C ASN A 83 2.59 11.90 18.28
N ARG A 84 3.78 11.57 17.76
CA ARG A 84 4.08 10.36 17.00
C ARG A 84 3.12 10.18 15.81
N THR A 85 3.00 11.22 14.98
CA THR A 85 2.06 11.25 13.86
C THR A 85 2.75 11.63 12.54
N ILE A 86 2.21 11.09 11.45
CA ILE A 86 2.61 11.41 10.08
C ILE A 86 1.48 12.16 9.39
N MET A 87 1.84 13.22 8.68
CA MET A 87 0.99 13.86 7.67
C MET A 87 1.68 13.70 6.32
N ALA A 88 1.00 13.04 5.37
CA ALA A 88 1.48 12.88 4.01
C ALA A 88 0.48 13.50 3.03
N THR A 89 0.94 14.40 2.17
CA THR A 89 0.05 15.22 1.33
C THR A 89 0.60 15.42 -0.08
N ASN A 90 -0.28 15.34 -1.07
CA ASN A 90 -0.09 15.93 -2.40
C ASN A 90 -1.42 16.54 -2.89
N ASP A 91 -1.55 16.84 -4.17
CA ASP A 91 -2.76 17.49 -4.71
C ASP A 91 -4.03 16.64 -4.59
N THR A 92 -3.90 15.31 -4.55
CA THR A 92 -5.04 14.38 -4.63
C THR A 92 -5.23 13.52 -3.39
N THR A 93 -4.22 13.51 -2.50
CA THR A 93 -4.11 12.57 -1.39
C THR A 93 -3.63 13.29 -0.15
N GLN A 94 -4.39 13.14 0.94
CA GLN A 94 -4.00 13.52 2.29
C GLN A 94 -4.12 12.28 3.18
N ILE A 95 -3.03 11.91 3.85
CA ILE A 95 -2.95 10.76 4.73
C ILE A 95 -2.44 11.22 6.10
N TYR A 96 -3.20 10.89 7.14
CA TYR A 96 -2.80 11.05 8.53
C TYR A 96 -2.68 9.70 9.21
N ILE A 97 -1.53 9.43 9.83
CA ILE A 97 -1.26 8.18 10.55
C ILE A 97 -0.80 8.52 11.97
N GLU A 98 -1.35 7.82 12.94
CA GLU A 98 -0.87 7.81 14.33
C GLU A 98 -0.19 6.47 14.60
N ILE A 99 1.05 6.50 15.10
CA ILE A 99 1.83 5.27 15.34
C ILE A 99 1.21 4.44 16.46
N GLY A 100 1.14 3.12 16.26
CA GLY A 100 0.53 2.17 17.19
C GLY A 100 -1.00 2.07 17.04
N LYS A 101 -1.59 2.69 16.02
CA LYS A 101 -3.00 2.51 15.67
C LYS A 101 -3.15 1.56 14.48
N ALA A 102 -4.19 0.74 14.52
CA ALA A 102 -4.63 -0.11 13.41
C ALA A 102 -5.58 0.65 12.45
N PHE A 103 -5.41 1.97 12.33
CA PHE A 103 -6.17 2.79 11.39
C PHE A 103 -5.35 4.03 10.98
N ALA A 104 -5.74 4.62 9.86
CA ALA A 104 -5.28 5.91 9.35
C ALA A 104 -6.49 6.75 8.92
N TYR A 105 -6.28 8.01 8.60
CA TYR A 105 -7.26 8.83 7.88
C TYR A 105 -6.73 9.13 6.49
N VAL A 106 -7.55 8.90 5.47
CA VAL A 106 -7.23 9.17 4.06
C VAL A 106 -8.31 10.06 3.49
N ASN A 107 -7.94 11.26 3.05
CA ASN A 107 -8.85 12.30 2.56
C ASN A 107 -10.03 12.56 3.52
N GLY A 108 -9.74 12.57 4.83
CA GLY A 108 -10.73 12.77 5.90
C GLY A 108 -11.51 11.52 6.34
N TYR A 109 -11.41 10.40 5.61
CA TYR A 109 -12.11 9.16 5.94
C TYR A 109 -11.22 8.20 6.73
N LYS A 110 -11.79 7.55 7.75
CA LYS A 110 -11.07 6.54 8.53
C LYS A 110 -10.91 5.25 7.72
N VAL A 111 -9.68 4.77 7.62
CA VAL A 111 -9.30 3.52 6.94
C VAL A 111 -8.64 2.59 7.95
N ASN A 112 -9.16 1.37 8.10
CA ASN A 112 -8.54 0.37 8.97
C ASN A 112 -7.29 -0.22 8.32
N LEU A 113 -6.29 -0.55 9.13
CA LEU A 113 -5.05 -1.21 8.73
C LEU A 113 -5.08 -2.66 9.21
N ASP A 114 -4.64 -3.60 8.37
CA ASP A 114 -4.57 -5.02 8.75
C ASP A 114 -3.39 -5.36 9.68
N ALA A 115 -2.51 -4.40 9.92
CA ALA A 115 -1.55 -4.37 11.00
C ALA A 115 -1.28 -2.91 11.40
N GLU A 116 -0.94 -2.69 12.66
CA GLU A 116 -0.65 -1.34 13.17
C GLU A 116 0.52 -0.70 12.43
N ALA A 117 0.43 0.61 12.21
CA ALA A 117 1.59 1.38 11.80
C ALA A 117 2.61 1.40 12.94
N GLU A 118 3.85 0.99 12.68
CA GLU A 118 4.87 0.84 13.72
C GLU A 118 6.19 1.49 13.34
N ILE A 119 7.04 1.74 14.33
CA ILE A 119 8.40 2.24 14.11
C ILE A 119 9.37 1.08 14.38
N LEU A 120 10.19 0.75 13.38
CA LEU A 120 11.27 -0.23 13.48
C LEU A 120 12.53 0.37 12.86
N GLY A 121 13.67 0.27 13.54
CA GLY A 121 14.94 0.82 13.03
C GLY A 121 14.90 2.33 12.74
N GLY A 122 14.05 3.09 13.42
CA GLY A 122 13.85 4.52 13.16
C GLY A 122 13.09 4.84 11.88
N ARG A 123 12.41 3.86 11.28
CA ARG A 123 11.52 4.06 10.12
C ARG A 123 10.10 3.63 10.46
N THR A 124 9.13 4.35 9.91
CA THR A 124 7.72 3.96 10.01
C THR A 124 7.39 2.91 8.97
N PHE A 125 6.74 1.84 9.41
CA PHE A 125 6.25 0.74 8.60
C PHE A 125 4.73 0.72 8.58
N VAL A 126 4.18 0.42 7.41
CA VAL A 126 2.75 0.19 7.19
C VAL A 126 2.53 -1.12 6.43
N PRO A 127 1.34 -1.75 6.53
CA PRO A 127 1.00 -2.88 5.69
C PRO A 127 1.05 -2.50 4.21
N LEU A 128 1.60 -3.37 3.36
CA LEU A 128 1.68 -3.15 1.92
C LEU A 128 0.31 -2.82 1.29
N ARG A 129 -0.77 -3.48 1.74
CA ARG A 129 -2.14 -3.23 1.28
C ARG A 129 -2.59 -1.78 1.54
N PHE A 130 -2.09 -1.14 2.59
CA PHE A 130 -2.40 0.26 2.82
C PHE A 130 -1.89 1.15 1.69
N VAL A 131 -0.72 0.85 1.12
CA VAL A 131 -0.18 1.57 -0.05
C VAL A 131 -1.14 1.40 -1.22
N SER A 132 -1.49 0.16 -1.58
CA SER A 132 -2.30 -0.14 -2.77
C SER A 132 -3.67 0.50 -2.73
N GLU A 133 -4.34 0.44 -1.58
CA GLU A 133 -5.73 0.90 -1.47
C GLU A 133 -5.87 2.43 -1.45
N ASN A 134 -4.82 3.17 -1.11
CA ASN A 134 -4.94 4.60 -0.77
C ASN A 134 -4.07 5.52 -1.64
N THR A 135 -3.22 4.96 -2.50
CA THR A 135 -2.41 5.74 -3.45
C THR A 135 -2.95 5.67 -4.87
N GLY A 136 -3.74 4.64 -5.20
CA GLY A 136 -4.09 4.30 -6.58
C GLY A 136 -2.99 3.63 -7.38
N ALA A 137 -1.90 3.23 -6.70
CA ALA A 137 -0.95 2.30 -7.26
C ALA A 137 -1.54 0.89 -7.32
N ASP A 138 -1.35 0.22 -8.45
CA ASP A 138 -1.54 -1.22 -8.54
C ASP A 138 -0.36 -1.91 -7.86
N VAL A 139 -0.63 -2.80 -6.91
CA VAL A 139 0.41 -3.45 -6.11
C VAL A 139 0.22 -4.95 -6.17
N SER A 140 1.27 -5.66 -6.59
CA SER A 140 1.29 -7.11 -6.60
C SER A 140 2.47 -7.67 -5.80
N TRP A 141 2.29 -8.89 -5.32
CA TRP A 141 3.29 -9.65 -4.57
C TRP A 141 3.70 -10.89 -5.36
N ASP A 142 4.98 -10.99 -5.72
CA ASP A 142 5.61 -12.19 -6.27
C ASP A 142 6.26 -12.98 -5.14
N GLY A 143 5.56 -14.01 -4.66
CA GLY A 143 6.05 -14.87 -3.59
C GLY A 143 7.27 -15.72 -3.98
N SER A 144 7.47 -16.01 -5.27
CA SER A 144 8.60 -16.82 -5.74
C SER A 144 9.92 -16.04 -5.73
N ARG A 145 9.84 -14.74 -6.06
CA ARG A 145 10.98 -13.82 -6.05
C ARG A 145 11.07 -12.95 -4.80
N ARG A 146 10.09 -13.10 -3.90
CA ARG A 146 9.90 -12.25 -2.71
C ARG A 146 9.95 -10.77 -3.08
N ALA A 147 9.19 -10.40 -4.10
CA ALA A 147 9.19 -9.06 -4.66
C ALA A 147 7.80 -8.41 -4.59
N VAL A 148 7.78 -7.13 -4.26
CA VAL A 148 6.62 -6.25 -4.39
C VAL A 148 6.78 -5.46 -5.68
N HIS A 149 5.75 -5.45 -6.52
CA HIS A 149 5.67 -4.58 -7.68
C HIS A 149 4.59 -3.54 -7.45
N ILE A 150 4.96 -2.27 -7.55
CA ILE A 150 4.09 -1.10 -7.45
C ILE A 150 4.09 -0.45 -8.83
N SER A 151 2.92 -0.37 -9.45
CA SER A 151 2.71 0.34 -10.71
C SER A 151 1.83 1.55 -10.41
N TYR A 152 2.34 2.75 -10.66
CA TYR A 152 1.66 4.00 -10.37
C TYR A 152 1.61 4.89 -11.61
N VAL A 153 0.42 5.40 -11.91
CA VAL A 153 0.22 6.36 -13.00
C VAL A 153 0.36 7.78 -12.44
N ASP A 154 1.54 8.37 -12.62
CA ASP A 154 1.89 9.73 -12.19
C ASP A 154 1.99 10.74 -13.33
N GLN A 155 1.90 10.28 -14.58
CA GLN A 155 2.09 11.14 -15.74
C GLN A 155 0.86 12.01 -15.98
N VAL A 156 1.08 13.32 -16.00
CA VAL A 156 0.12 14.28 -16.56
C VAL A 156 0.05 14.03 -18.06
N ARG A 157 -1.17 13.89 -18.57
CA ARG A 157 -1.49 13.59 -19.96
C ARG A 157 -2.08 14.82 -20.65
N ASP A 158 -1.79 14.93 -21.93
CA ASP A 158 -2.54 15.84 -22.80
C ASP A 158 -3.88 15.22 -23.18
N LEU A 159 -4.89 16.07 -23.42
CA LEU A 159 -6.19 15.62 -23.91
C LEU A 159 -6.01 14.86 -25.24
N GLY A 160 -6.66 13.70 -25.35
CA GLY A 160 -6.57 12.78 -26.48
C GLY A 160 -5.47 11.73 -26.38
N GLU A 161 -4.56 11.82 -25.39
CA GLU A 161 -3.59 10.75 -25.16
C GLU A 161 -4.23 9.49 -24.57
N ILE A 162 -3.78 8.32 -25.05
CA ILE A 162 -4.21 7.03 -24.53
C ILE A 162 -3.54 6.77 -23.18
N SER A 163 -4.36 6.52 -22.17
CA SER A 163 -3.98 6.06 -20.84
C SER A 163 -4.27 4.58 -20.67
N TYR A 164 -3.40 3.89 -19.92
CA TYR A 164 -3.54 2.48 -19.60
C TYR A 164 -3.58 2.28 -18.09
N PHE A 165 -4.51 1.43 -17.63
CA PHE A 165 -4.54 0.98 -16.24
C PHE A 165 -5.02 -0.47 -16.17
N ARG A 166 -4.10 -1.41 -15.87
CA ARG A 166 -4.36 -2.86 -15.97
C ARG A 166 -4.90 -3.21 -17.37
N GLU A 167 -6.10 -3.78 -17.46
CA GLU A 167 -6.80 -4.08 -18.71
C GLU A 167 -7.51 -2.88 -19.36
N LEU A 168 -7.61 -1.74 -18.66
CA LEU A 168 -8.26 -0.54 -19.20
C LEU A 168 -7.35 0.21 -20.17
N GLU A 169 -7.91 0.55 -21.31
CA GLU A 169 -7.40 1.52 -22.27
C GLU A 169 -8.45 2.63 -22.40
N PHE A 170 -8.06 3.88 -22.19
CA PHE A 170 -8.99 5.00 -22.22
C PHE A 170 -8.34 6.33 -22.62
N THR A 171 -9.15 7.28 -23.05
CA THR A 171 -8.73 8.67 -23.34
C THR A 171 -9.69 9.64 -22.67
N VAL A 172 -9.18 10.81 -22.28
CA VAL A 172 -10.02 12.02 -22.14
C VAL A 172 -9.80 12.86 -23.37
N ASP A 173 -10.76 12.89 -24.29
CA ASP A 173 -10.58 13.49 -25.62
C ASP A 173 -10.77 15.02 -25.58
N ARG A 174 -11.77 15.50 -24.82
CA ARG A 174 -12.10 16.93 -24.69
C ARG A 174 -13.05 17.17 -23.52
N TRP A 175 -13.26 18.43 -23.19
CA TRP A 175 -14.36 18.86 -22.32
C TRP A 175 -15.06 20.07 -22.92
N GLU A 176 -16.29 20.33 -22.48
CA GLU A 176 -17.05 21.50 -22.88
C GLU A 176 -17.93 22.03 -21.74
N SER A 177 -18.25 23.32 -21.80
CA SER A 177 -19.17 23.97 -20.87
C SER A 177 -20.55 24.11 -21.53
N LYS A 178 -21.58 23.66 -20.83
CA LYS A 178 -23.00 23.73 -21.24
C LYS A 178 -23.80 24.51 -20.20
N ALA A 179 -25.04 24.86 -20.57
CA ALA A 179 -26.00 25.51 -19.66
C ALA A 179 -25.44 26.75 -18.95
N ASP A 180 -24.74 27.61 -19.70
CA ASP A 180 -24.13 28.86 -19.20
C ASP A 180 -23.15 28.62 -18.03
N GLY A 181 -22.26 27.62 -18.18
CA GLY A 181 -21.26 27.29 -17.16
C GLY A 181 -21.75 26.45 -15.99
N LYS A 182 -23.01 25.97 -16.03
CA LYS A 182 -23.57 25.14 -14.95
C LYS A 182 -23.29 23.65 -15.11
N ILE A 183 -22.92 23.20 -16.30
CA ILE A 183 -22.60 21.81 -16.59
C ILE A 183 -21.28 21.77 -17.34
N LEU A 184 -20.32 21.00 -16.84
CA LEU A 184 -19.11 20.64 -17.58
C LEU A 184 -19.25 19.20 -18.05
N THR A 185 -19.20 18.97 -19.36
CA THR A 185 -19.22 17.62 -19.92
C THR A 185 -17.81 17.22 -20.32
N VAL A 186 -17.32 16.12 -19.76
CA VAL A 186 -16.06 15.47 -20.19
C VAL A 186 -16.40 14.37 -21.18
N HIS A 187 -15.68 14.33 -22.30
CA HIS A 187 -15.84 13.35 -23.37
C HIS A 187 -14.58 12.49 -23.47
N GLY A 188 -14.76 11.19 -23.67
CA GLY A 188 -13.64 10.28 -23.84
C GLY A 188 -14.05 8.93 -24.41
N ARG A 189 -13.07 8.04 -24.52
CA ARG A 189 -13.25 6.67 -24.99
C ARG A 189 -12.66 5.67 -24.02
N VAL A 190 -13.23 4.48 -23.94
CA VAL A 190 -12.77 3.38 -23.07
C VAL A 190 -13.05 2.02 -23.70
N ASN A 191 -12.13 1.08 -23.56
CA ASN A 191 -12.28 -0.27 -24.13
C ASN A 191 -13.31 -1.16 -23.39
N LEU A 192 -13.53 -0.94 -22.09
CA LEU A 192 -14.44 -1.72 -21.25
C LEU A 192 -15.67 -0.91 -20.81
N ASP A 193 -16.84 -1.55 -20.76
CA ASP A 193 -18.13 -0.93 -20.37
C ASP A 193 -18.60 -1.33 -18.95
N ASP A 194 -17.97 -2.33 -18.34
CA ASP A 194 -18.30 -2.84 -17.00
C ASP A 194 -17.51 -2.16 -15.86
N LYS A 195 -16.49 -1.38 -16.20
CA LYS A 195 -15.67 -0.64 -15.24
C LYS A 195 -16.22 0.76 -15.02
N MET A 196 -16.40 1.13 -13.76
CA MET A 196 -16.74 2.50 -13.39
C MET A 196 -15.55 3.44 -13.69
N LEU A 197 -15.82 4.52 -14.42
CA LEU A 197 -14.94 5.68 -14.51
C LEU A 197 -15.60 6.86 -13.81
N MET A 198 -14.88 7.47 -12.88
CA MET A 198 -15.27 8.71 -12.23
C MET A 198 -14.32 9.82 -12.66
N LEU A 199 -14.90 10.93 -13.11
CA LEU A 199 -14.17 12.10 -13.56
C LEU A 199 -14.30 13.15 -12.46
N GLU A 200 -13.17 13.69 -12.01
CA GLU A 200 -13.13 14.84 -11.10
C GLU A 200 -12.44 16.00 -11.81
N MET A 201 -13.10 17.15 -11.86
CA MET A 201 -12.46 18.39 -12.32
C MET A 201 -12.07 19.22 -11.11
N TYR A 202 -10.85 19.74 -11.09
CA TYR A 202 -10.30 20.60 -10.04
C TYR A 202 -10.09 22.02 -10.55
N ASP A 203 -10.34 23.03 -9.71
CA ASP A 203 -9.96 24.43 -9.96
C ASP A 203 -8.63 24.80 -9.28
N SER A 204 -8.13 26.00 -9.53
CA SER A 204 -6.88 26.52 -8.93
C SER A 204 -6.93 26.64 -7.40
N SER A 205 -8.13 26.63 -6.80
CA SER A 205 -8.34 26.65 -5.35
C SER A 205 -8.50 25.25 -4.77
N ARG A 206 -8.23 24.20 -5.56
CA ARG A 206 -8.40 22.78 -5.20
C ARG A 206 -9.84 22.39 -4.85
N ARG A 207 -10.83 23.20 -5.24
CA ARG A 207 -12.22 22.76 -5.21
C ARG A 207 -12.41 21.79 -6.36
N TYR A 208 -13.20 20.76 -6.15
CA TYR A 208 -13.53 19.81 -7.21
C TYR A 208 -15.03 19.55 -7.29
N SER A 209 -15.45 19.13 -8.48
CA SER A 209 -16.76 18.51 -8.72
C SER A 209 -16.55 17.26 -9.57
N SER A 210 -17.48 16.31 -9.49
CA SER A 210 -17.27 14.96 -10.01
C SER A 210 -18.51 14.37 -10.66
N ALA A 211 -18.32 13.46 -11.60
CA ALA A 211 -19.39 12.68 -12.21
C ALA A 211 -18.90 11.27 -12.58
N ILE A 212 -19.85 10.32 -12.63
CA ILE A 212 -19.58 8.98 -13.15
C ILE A 212 -19.84 9.00 -14.66
N ALA A 213 -18.86 8.53 -15.42
CA ALA A 213 -18.97 8.38 -16.87
C ALA A 213 -20.12 7.43 -17.24
N GLN A 214 -20.91 7.82 -18.23
CA GLN A 214 -21.94 7.01 -18.84
C GLN A 214 -21.53 6.66 -20.26
N ILE A 215 -21.66 5.39 -20.65
CA ILE A 215 -21.43 4.98 -22.03
C ILE A 215 -22.57 5.52 -22.90
N THR A 216 -22.24 6.32 -23.90
CA THR A 216 -23.20 6.98 -24.80
C THR A 216 -23.19 6.40 -26.20
N GLY A 217 -22.16 5.64 -26.56
CA GLY A 217 -22.04 5.03 -27.88
C GLY A 217 -20.81 4.14 -28.03
N LYS A 218 -20.53 3.76 -29.27
CA LYS A 218 -19.34 3.01 -29.66
C LYS A 218 -18.76 3.63 -30.93
N ASP A 219 -17.44 3.72 -30.98
CA ASP A 219 -16.68 4.12 -32.17
C ASP A 219 -15.50 3.15 -32.35
N GLY A 220 -15.56 2.37 -33.44
CA GLY A 220 -14.63 1.27 -33.67
C GLY A 220 -14.66 0.24 -32.53
N GLY A 221 -13.48 -0.09 -31.99
CA GLY A 221 -13.30 -1.02 -30.87
C GLY A 221 -13.49 -0.41 -29.48
N MET A 222 -13.85 0.88 -29.38
CA MET A 222 -13.93 1.60 -28.12
C MET A 222 -15.35 2.08 -27.83
N ASN A 223 -15.73 2.11 -26.55
CA ASN A 223 -16.94 2.77 -26.07
C ASN A 223 -16.69 4.27 -25.97
N ILE A 224 -17.67 5.08 -26.36
CA ILE A 224 -17.69 6.52 -26.10
C ILE A 224 -18.37 6.72 -24.75
N TYR A 225 -17.76 7.55 -23.89
CA TYR A 225 -18.36 7.95 -22.63
C TYR A 225 -18.50 9.47 -22.50
N GLU A 226 -19.51 9.89 -21.75
CA GLU A 226 -19.70 11.27 -21.30
C GLU A 226 -19.84 11.31 -19.78
N ALA A 227 -19.28 12.33 -19.15
CA ALA A 227 -19.46 12.61 -17.72
C ALA A 227 -19.92 14.05 -17.52
N ASP A 228 -21.18 14.21 -17.11
CA ASP A 228 -21.80 15.51 -16.86
C ASP A 228 -21.62 15.94 -15.40
N ILE A 229 -20.78 16.95 -15.20
CA ILE A 229 -20.43 17.52 -13.89
C ILE A 229 -21.27 18.78 -13.66
N TYR A 230 -22.19 18.70 -12.70
CA TYR A 230 -23.06 19.81 -12.32
C TYR A 230 -22.37 20.73 -11.31
N LEU A 231 -22.45 22.04 -11.56
CA LEU A 231 -21.80 23.07 -10.75
C LEU A 231 -22.82 23.90 -9.99
N THR A 232 -22.50 24.23 -8.73
CA THR A 232 -23.32 25.07 -7.84
C THR A 232 -22.79 26.50 -7.71
N SER A 233 -21.59 26.78 -8.23
CA SER A 233 -20.94 28.09 -8.19
C SER A 233 -19.97 28.22 -9.36
N SER A 234 -19.41 29.42 -9.56
CA SER A 234 -18.36 29.65 -10.57
C SER A 234 -17.20 28.68 -10.37
N PHE A 235 -16.76 28.06 -11.46
CA PHE A 235 -15.73 27.01 -11.47
C PHE A 235 -14.90 27.12 -12.74
N ASN A 236 -13.58 27.28 -12.59
CA ASN A 236 -12.65 27.32 -13.71
C ASN A 236 -11.75 26.08 -13.66
N PRO A 237 -12.04 25.04 -14.44
CA PRO A 237 -11.32 23.78 -14.34
C PRO A 237 -9.87 23.94 -14.83
N LYS A 238 -8.94 23.32 -14.11
CA LYS A 238 -7.49 23.30 -14.35
C LYS A 238 -6.92 21.91 -14.51
N THR A 239 -7.58 20.92 -13.92
CA THR A 239 -7.14 19.53 -13.97
C THR A 239 -8.35 18.63 -14.05
N ILE A 240 -8.24 17.55 -14.83
CA ILE A 240 -9.18 16.41 -14.82
C ILE A 240 -8.44 15.21 -14.24
N LEU A 241 -9.01 14.58 -13.23
CA LEU A 241 -8.59 13.27 -12.76
C LEU A 241 -9.57 12.22 -13.26
N VAL A 242 -9.01 11.11 -13.72
CA VAL A 242 -9.79 9.89 -13.98
C VAL A 242 -9.54 8.93 -12.84
N LYS A 243 -10.62 8.44 -12.25
CA LYS A 243 -10.60 7.46 -11.17
C LYS A 243 -11.41 6.22 -11.56
N THR A 244 -11.03 5.08 -11.00
CA THR A 244 -11.81 3.83 -11.05
C THR A 244 -11.83 3.17 -9.68
N LEU A 245 -12.53 2.05 -9.54
CA LEU A 245 -12.57 1.29 -8.30
C LEU A 245 -11.35 0.37 -8.20
N SER A 246 -10.68 0.42 -7.05
CA SER A 246 -9.74 -0.61 -6.63
C SER A 246 -10.45 -1.92 -6.29
N ASP A 247 -9.68 -2.97 -6.04
CA ASP A 247 -10.20 -4.29 -5.63
C ASP A 247 -10.97 -4.24 -4.29
N SER A 248 -10.74 -3.20 -3.48
CA SER A 248 -11.47 -2.93 -2.23
C SER A 248 -12.71 -2.04 -2.41
N ASN A 249 -13.14 -1.81 -3.66
CA ASN A 249 -14.27 -0.95 -4.02
C ASN A 249 -14.11 0.52 -3.57
N LYS A 250 -12.87 1.00 -3.51
CA LYS A 250 -12.53 2.41 -3.23
C LYS A 250 -12.09 3.12 -4.50
N PRO A 251 -12.53 4.37 -4.77
CA PRO A 251 -12.04 5.15 -5.90
C PRO A 251 -10.54 5.44 -5.80
N ILE A 252 -9.82 5.17 -6.87
CA ILE A 252 -8.38 5.40 -7.01
C ILE A 252 -8.07 6.16 -8.29
N LYS A 253 -7.07 7.06 -8.25
CA LYS A 253 -6.59 7.81 -9.42
C LYS A 253 -5.89 6.87 -10.40
N ILE A 254 -6.24 6.96 -11.68
CA ILE A 254 -5.65 6.17 -12.76
C ILE A 254 -5.12 7.02 -13.92
N SER A 255 -5.47 8.31 -14.00
CA SER A 255 -4.85 9.27 -14.92
C SER A 255 -5.16 10.72 -14.51
N GLN A 256 -4.34 11.66 -14.98
CA GLN A 256 -4.47 13.09 -14.74
C GLN A 256 -4.22 13.86 -16.05
N TYR A 257 -5.01 14.91 -16.30
CA TYR A 257 -4.90 15.80 -17.46
C TYR A 257 -4.94 17.26 -17.01
N ASP A 258 -4.07 18.10 -17.56
CA ASP A 258 -4.07 19.54 -17.29
C ASP A 258 -4.82 20.31 -18.40
N LEU A 259 -5.48 21.42 -18.03
CA LEU A 259 -6.41 22.20 -18.88
C LEU A 259 -6.01 23.68 -19.10
#